data_AF-A0A975E7L7-F1
#
_entry.id   AF-A0A975E7L7-F1
#
_cell.length_a   1.000
_cell.length_b   1.000
_cell.length_c   1.000
_cell.angle_alpha   90.00
_cell.angle_beta   90.00
_cell.angle_gamma   90.00
#
_symmetry.space_group_name_H-M   'P 1'
#
loop_
_entity.id
_entity.type
_entity.pdbx_description
1 polymer ?
#
loop_
_entity_poly.entity_id
_entity_poly.type
_entity_poly.pdbx_seq_one_letter_code
_entity_poly.pdbx_strand_id
1 'polypeptide(L)' 'MRGNVAAITLVLFGVFFLLKNLGLINFSLAELFSTWWPVILIAVGLSMFMMPRDGKKD' A
#
# COMPACT_ATOMS: atom_id res chain seq x y z
N MET A 1 -23.45 11.43 2.04
CA MET A 1 -22.32 11.77 1.15
C MET A 1 -21.58 10.48 0.83
N ARG A 2 -22.05 9.69 -0.16
CA ARG A 2 -21.43 8.42 -0.57
C ARG A 2 -20.96 8.62 -2.01
N GLY A 3 -19.69 8.33 -2.31
CA GLY A 3 -19.31 7.95 -3.68
C GLY A 3 -18.12 8.62 -4.36
N ASN A 4 -17.46 9.65 -3.81
CA ASN A 4 -16.40 10.34 -4.60
C ASN A 4 -14.97 9.92 -4.25
N VAL A 5 -14.76 9.06 -3.25
CA VAL A 5 -13.41 8.63 -2.85
C VAL A 5 -12.68 7.95 -4.01
N ALA A 6 -13.36 7.07 -4.74
CA ALA A 6 -12.77 6.40 -5.90
C ALA A 6 -12.35 7.39 -7.00
N ALA A 7 -13.22 8.37 -7.31
CA ALA A 7 -12.91 9.39 -8.32
C ALA A 7 -11.73 10.28 -7.89
N ILE A 8 -11.72 10.73 -6.64
CA ILE A 8 -10.62 11.53 -6.08
C ILE A 8 -9.31 10.75 -6.12
N THR A 9 -9.33 9.48 -5.70
CA THR A 9 -8.16 8.60 -5.77
C THR A 9 -7.65 8.45 -7.19
N LEU A 10 -8.53 8.22 -8.17
CA LEU A 10 -8.16 8.04 -9.58
C LEU A 10 -7.52 9.32 -10.15
N VAL A 11 -8.09 10.50 -9.84
CA VAL A 11 -7.52 11.79 -10.23
C VAL A 11 -6.13 12.00 -9.63
N LEU A 12 -5.95 11.72 -8.33
CA LEU A 12 -4.65 11.85 -7.66
C LEU A 12 -3.59 10.93 -8.28
N PHE A 13 -3.94 9.68 -8.60
CA PHE A 13 -3.06 8.76 -9.30
C PHE A 13 -2.66 9.28 -10.69
N GLY A 14 -3.60 9.83 -11.46
CA GLY A 14 -3.33 10.41 -12.77
C GLY A 14 -2.36 11.59 -12.71
N VAL A 15 -2.60 12.53 -11.77
CA VAL A 15 -1.70 13.68 -11.54
C VAL A 15 -0.31 13.23 -11.11
N PHE A 16 -0.22 12.23 -10.23
CA PHE A 16 1.06 11.67 -9.79
C PHE A 16 1.86 11.10 -10.98
N PHE A 17 1.23 10.27 -11.83
CA PHE A 17 1.88 9.71 -13.01
C PHE A 17 2.29 10.78 -14.01
N LEU A 18 1.49 11.83 -14.17
CA LEU A 18 1.81 12.96 -15.06
C LEU A 18 3.05 13.72 -14.58
N LEU A 19 3.10 14.08 -13.30
CA LEU A 19 4.24 14.76 -12.68
C LEU A 19 5.53 13.92 -12.78
N LYS A 20 5.41 12.59 -12.65
CA LYS A 20 6.53 11.65 -12.84
C LYS A 20 7.01 11.61 -14.29
N ASN A 21 6.09 11.57 -15.27
CA ASN A 21 6.47 11.60 -16.69
C ASN A 21 7.11 12.93 -17.09
N LEU A 22 6.71 14.02 -16.45
CA LEU A 22 7.29 15.34 -16.67
C LEU A 22 8.65 15.54 -15.98
N GLY A 23 9.11 14.56 -15.20
CA GLY A 23 10.39 14.62 -14.48
C GLY A 23 10.40 15.63 -13.33
N LEU A 24 9.24 16.15 -12.92
CA LEU A 24 9.13 17.14 -11.84
C LEU A 24 9.27 16.52 -10.45
N ILE A 25 8.92 15.24 -10.32
CA ILE A 25 9.11 14.45 -9.11
C ILE A 25 10.04 13.27 -9.44
N ASN A 26 11.23 13.32 -8.87
CA ASN A 26 12.22 12.24 -8.93
C ASN A 26 12.01 11.19 -7.82
N PHE A 27 10.91 11.28 -7.07
CA PHE A 27 10.49 10.20 -6.17
C PHE A 27 10.04 9.01 -7.01
N SER A 28 10.94 8.05 -7.15
CA SER A 28 10.63 6.81 -7.82
C SER A 28 9.68 6.03 -6.91
N LEU A 29 8.39 5.90 -7.28
CA LEU A 29 7.48 4.96 -6.58
C LEU A 29 8.13 3.59 -6.45
N ALA A 30 8.91 3.18 -7.46
CA ALA A 30 9.68 1.95 -7.42
C ALA A 30 10.66 1.91 -6.25
N GLU A 31 11.37 2.99 -5.93
CA GLU A 31 12.24 3.06 -4.75
C GLU A 31 11.43 3.02 -3.45
N LEU A 32 10.30 3.73 -3.39
CA LEU A 32 9.44 3.72 -2.22
C LEU A 32 8.86 2.31 -1.98
N PHE A 33 8.28 1.67 -2.99
CA PHE A 33 7.81 0.30 -2.90
C PHE A 33 8.95 -0.69 -2.61
N SER A 34 10.14 -0.50 -3.21
CA SER A 34 11.33 -1.33 -2.95
C SER A 34 11.94 -1.12 -1.55
N THR A 35 11.72 0.03 -0.92
CA THR A 35 12.15 0.29 0.46
C THR A 35 11.11 -0.21 1.47
N TRP A 36 9.82 -0.10 1.14
CA TRP A 36 8.72 -0.31 2.08
C TRP A 36 8.05 -1.70 1.98
N TRP A 37 8.29 -2.51 0.93
CA TRP A 37 7.81 -3.90 0.87
C TRP A 37 8.11 -4.77 2.10
N PRO A 38 9.23 -4.61 2.85
CA PRO A 38 9.50 -5.42 4.03
C PRO A 38 8.46 -5.20 5.14
N VAL A 39 7.79 -4.05 5.18
CA VAL A 39 6.76 -3.74 6.18
C VAL A 39 5.55 -4.66 6.03
N ILE A 40 5.19 -5.03 4.80
CA ILE A 40 4.10 -5.98 4.55
C ILE A 40 4.46 -7.36 5.10
N LEU A 41 5.72 -7.80 4.89
CA LEU A 41 6.20 -9.06 5.45
C LEU A 41 6.22 -9.06 6.98
N ILE A 42 6.62 -7.95 7.60
CA ILE A 42 6.56 -7.79 9.06
C ILE A 42 5.12 -7.88 9.55
N ALA A 43 4.17 -7.18 8.91
CA ALA A 43 2.76 -7.21 9.28
C ALA A 43 2.16 -8.62 9.14
N VAL A 44 2.52 -9.36 8.08
CA VAL A 44 2.13 -10.77 7.89
C VAL A 44 2.76 -11.67 8.96
N GLY A 45 4.04 -11.49 9.25
CA GLY A 45 4.72 -12.24 10.32
C GLY A 45 4.07 -11.99 11.69
N LEU A 46 3.72 -10.75 11.98
CA LEU A 46 3.00 -10.37 13.20
C LEU A 46 1.59 -10.95 13.23
N SER A 47 0.85 -10.94 12.13
CA SER A 47 -0.50 -11.52 12.10
C SER A 47 -0.48 -13.03 12.30
N MET A 48 0.52 -13.74 11.76
CA MET A 48 0.74 -15.16 12.02
C MET A 48 1.16 -15.43 13.48
N PHE A 49 1.98 -14.58 14.08
CA PHE A 49 2.37 -14.70 15.49
C PHE A 49 1.19 -14.45 16.44
N MET A 50 0.35 -13.46 16.12
CA MET A 50 -0.83 -13.10 16.90
C MET A 50 -2.01 -14.03 16.64
N MET A 51 -1.98 -14.87 15.61
CA MET A 51 -3.03 -15.85 15.35
C MET A 51 -3.06 -16.84 16.53
N PRO A 52 -4.09 -16.80 17.39
CA PRO A 52 -4.25 -17.81 18.41
C PRO A 52 -4.43 -19.12 17.65
N ARG A 53 -3.57 -20.11 17.91
CA ARG A 53 -3.88 -21.47 17.50
C ARG A 53 -5.14 -21.82 18.27
N ASP A 54 -6.30 -21.77 17.61
CA ASP A 54 -7.51 -22.42 18.10
C ASP A 54 -7.19 -23.91 18.20
N GLY A 55 -6.63 -24.27 19.35
CA GLY A 55 -6.42 -25.63 19.77
C GLY A 55 -7.79 -26.24 20.01
N LYS A 56 -8.07 -27.30 19.24
CA LYS A 56 -9.07 -28.35 19.48
C LYS A 56 -10.31 -27.96 20.28
N LYS A 57 -11.47 -28.00 19.62
CA LYS A 57 -12.66 -28.56 20.25
C LYS A 57 -12.74 -30.02 19.86
N ASP A 58 -12.46 -30.86 20.84
CA ASP A 58 -12.81 -32.28 20.88
C ASP A 58 -14.34 -32.46 20.72
#